data_AF-A0A916YFQ0-F1
#
_entry.id   AF-A0A916YFQ0-F1
#
_cell.length_a   1.000
_cell.length_b   1.000
_cell.length_c   1.000
_cell.angle_alpha   90.00
_cell.angle_beta   90.00
_cell.angle_gamma   90.00
#
_symmetry.space_group_name_H-M   'P 1'
#
loop_
_entity.id
_entity.type
_entity.pdbx_description
1 polymer ?
#
loop_
_entity_poly.entity_id
_entity_poly.type
_entity_poly.pdbx_seq_one_letter_code
_entity_poly.pdbx_strand_id
1 'polypeptide(L)'
;MTNRARLHSLLWTGAVAFALALALALTLQVKAVNSQIAETEKSILATKQRIAVLETEFQTRARQQQLVRWNEVEFGYVAPKASQFLDGQAQLAMLGKPVDIIESAPIRMADAAEVVAEGEEAPAPVRMASAEVAGPVKLKGDPEKAKADLPVRLAAAEAPRMMRQLVARDTARETAKPAAKEVKAERAASFAERFDIDSVIGEKR
;
A
#
# COMPACT_ATOMS: atom_id res chain seq x y z
N MET A 1 75.33 -17.16 -26.53
CA MET A 1 74.26 -18.16 -26.38
C MET A 1 72.89 -17.56 -25.98
N THR A 2 72.59 -16.28 -26.29
CA THR A 2 71.48 -15.54 -25.65
C THR A 2 70.15 -15.52 -26.43
N ASN A 3 70.17 -15.59 -27.76
CA ASN A 3 68.95 -15.38 -28.56
C ASN A 3 67.88 -16.47 -28.39
N ARG A 4 68.28 -17.76 -28.30
CA ARG A 4 67.34 -18.89 -28.13
C ARG A 4 66.54 -18.81 -26.82
N ALA A 5 67.17 -18.38 -25.72
CA ALA A 5 66.49 -18.21 -24.44
C ALA A 5 65.45 -17.07 -24.49
N ARG A 6 65.80 -15.95 -25.15
CA ARG A 6 64.89 -14.80 -25.33
C ARG A 6 63.67 -15.16 -26.20
N LEU A 7 63.86 -15.92 -27.27
CA LEU A 7 62.76 -16.43 -28.10
C LEU A 7 61.82 -17.31 -27.29
N HIS A 8 62.36 -18.23 -26.47
CA HIS A 8 61.53 -19.10 -25.62
C HIS A 8 60.77 -18.32 -24.54
N SER A 9 61.39 -17.33 -23.90
CA SER A 9 60.68 -16.49 -22.92
C SER A 9 59.57 -15.64 -23.56
N LEU A 10 59.80 -15.11 -24.77
CA LEU A 10 58.78 -14.36 -25.52
C LEU A 10 57.60 -15.24 -25.97
N LEU A 11 57.88 -16.48 -26.39
CA LEU A 11 56.85 -17.47 -26.70
C LEU A 11 56.02 -17.81 -25.46
N TRP A 12 56.66 -17.99 -24.30
CA TRP A 12 55.96 -18.33 -23.06
C TRP A 12 55.11 -17.18 -22.53
N THR A 13 55.62 -15.95 -22.50
CA THR A 13 54.82 -14.77 -22.11
C THR A 13 53.69 -14.49 -23.10
N GLY A 14 53.93 -14.70 -24.41
CA GLY A 14 52.88 -14.63 -25.43
C GLY A 14 51.77 -15.66 -25.22
N ALA A 15 52.10 -16.90 -24.88
CA ALA A 15 51.12 -17.94 -24.57
C ALA A 15 50.28 -17.62 -23.33
N VAL A 16 50.91 -17.11 -22.25
CA VAL A 16 50.20 -16.66 -21.04
C VAL A 16 49.29 -15.46 -21.33
N ALA A 17 49.77 -14.47 -22.10
CA ALA A 17 48.96 -13.31 -22.49
C ALA A 17 47.76 -13.71 -23.36
N PHE A 18 47.93 -14.67 -24.27
CA PHE A 18 46.85 -15.22 -25.08
C PHE A 18 45.81 -15.97 -24.25
N ALA A 19 46.24 -16.81 -23.31
CA ALA A 19 45.35 -17.51 -22.37
C ALA A 19 44.54 -16.51 -21.51
N LEU A 20 45.18 -15.44 -21.02
CA LEU A 20 44.51 -14.37 -20.30
C LEU A 20 43.48 -13.63 -21.18
N ALA A 21 43.83 -13.31 -22.43
CA ALA A 21 42.92 -12.66 -23.37
C ALA A 21 41.66 -13.52 -23.64
N LEU A 22 41.81 -14.84 -23.79
CA LEU A 22 40.68 -15.77 -23.93
C LEU A 22 39.80 -15.81 -22.66
N ALA A 23 40.41 -15.87 -21.47
CA ALA A 23 39.67 -15.85 -20.21
C ALA A 23 38.88 -14.54 -19.99
N LEU A 24 39.47 -13.40 -20.37
CA LEU A 24 38.79 -12.11 -20.37
C LEU A 24 37.66 -12.04 -21.40
N ALA A 25 37.87 -12.52 -22.63
CA ALA A 25 36.84 -12.56 -23.66
C ALA A 25 35.62 -13.37 -23.22
N LEU A 26 35.82 -14.56 -22.64
CA LEU A 26 34.74 -15.39 -22.09
C LEU A 26 34.01 -14.67 -20.92
N THR A 27 34.76 -14.02 -20.03
CA THR A 27 34.18 -13.26 -18.91
C THR A 27 33.31 -12.10 -19.39
N LEU A 28 33.73 -11.40 -20.45
CA LEU A 28 32.97 -10.32 -21.07
C LEU A 28 31.70 -10.85 -21.77
N GLN A 29 31.78 -11.99 -22.46
CA GLN A 29 30.61 -12.66 -23.04
C GLN A 29 29.58 -13.04 -21.96
N VAL A 30 30.01 -13.66 -20.85
CA VAL A 30 29.14 -14.00 -19.73
C VAL A 30 28.48 -12.75 -19.12
N LYS A 31 29.22 -11.64 -18.98
CA LYS A 31 28.65 -10.36 -18.53
C LYS A 31 27.62 -9.79 -19.51
N ALA A 32 27.86 -9.89 -20.82
CA ALA A 32 26.90 -9.46 -21.85
C ALA A 32 25.59 -10.29 -21.79
N VAL A 33 25.69 -11.62 -21.66
CA VAL A 33 24.53 -12.51 -21.51
C VAL A 33 23.75 -12.18 -20.23
N ASN A 34 24.43 -12.00 -19.09
CA ASN A 34 23.78 -11.61 -17.84
C ASN A 34 23.03 -10.27 -17.95
N SER A 35 23.52 -9.33 -18.76
CA SER A 35 22.81 -8.07 -19.04
C SER A 35 21.51 -8.28 -19.83
N GLN A 36 21.53 -9.17 -20.83
CA GLN A 36 20.34 -9.51 -21.63
C GLN A 36 19.27 -10.22 -20.76
N ILE A 37 19.70 -11.09 -19.85
CA ILE A 37 18.82 -11.72 -18.86
C ILE A 37 18.18 -10.65 -17.97
N ALA A 38 18.96 -9.72 -17.42
CA ALA A 38 18.45 -8.65 -16.55
C ALA A 38 17.46 -7.69 -17.26
N GLU A 39 17.63 -7.46 -18.57
CA GLU A 39 16.65 -6.72 -19.38
C GLU A 39 15.35 -7.51 -19.59
N THR A 40 15.46 -8.81 -19.85
CA THR A 40 14.31 -9.73 -20.00
C THR A 40 13.53 -9.87 -18.69
N GLU A 41 14.21 -9.94 -17.54
CA GLU A 41 13.57 -9.96 -16.22
C GLU A 41 12.76 -8.68 -15.96
N LYS A 42 13.29 -7.51 -16.34
CA LYS A 42 12.57 -6.22 -16.25
C LYS A 42 11.33 -6.21 -17.14
N SER A 43 11.40 -6.71 -18.38
CA SER A 43 10.25 -6.74 -19.28
C SER A 43 9.15 -7.71 -18.80
N ILE A 44 9.55 -8.84 -18.21
CA ILE A 44 8.63 -9.77 -17.53
C ILE A 44 7.95 -9.10 -16.33
N LEU A 45 8.68 -8.37 -15.48
CA LEU A 45 8.11 -7.66 -14.33
C LEU A 45 7.15 -6.55 -14.75
N ALA A 46 7.50 -5.75 -15.75
CA ALA A 46 6.62 -4.72 -16.32
C ALA A 46 5.34 -5.34 -16.90
N THR A 47 5.44 -6.49 -17.57
CA THR A 47 4.28 -7.20 -18.11
C THR A 47 3.38 -7.75 -16.99
N LYS A 48 3.96 -8.32 -15.92
CA LYS A 48 3.22 -8.79 -14.74
C LYS A 48 2.49 -7.64 -14.02
N GLN A 49 3.11 -6.47 -13.91
CA GLN A 49 2.46 -5.28 -13.34
C GLN A 49 1.25 -4.84 -14.18
N ARG A 50 1.35 -4.83 -15.52
CA ARG A 50 0.21 -4.56 -16.40
C ARG A 50 -0.92 -5.56 -16.19
N ILE A 51 -0.62 -6.86 -16.14
CA ILE A 51 -1.61 -7.91 -15.88
C ILE A 51 -2.32 -7.67 -14.54
N ALA A 52 -1.58 -7.33 -13.48
CA ALA A 52 -2.19 -7.04 -12.17
C ALA A 52 -3.13 -5.82 -12.20
N VAL A 53 -2.78 -4.76 -12.93
CA VAL A 53 -3.66 -3.58 -13.12
C VAL A 53 -4.90 -3.99 -13.92
N LEU A 54 -4.73 -4.66 -15.05
CA LEU A 54 -5.86 -5.13 -15.88
C LEU A 54 -6.81 -6.03 -15.09
N GLU A 55 -6.29 -6.96 -14.27
CA GLU A 55 -7.12 -7.80 -13.40
C GLU A 55 -7.95 -6.94 -12.43
N THR A 56 -7.37 -5.91 -11.81
CA THR A 56 -8.15 -4.99 -10.94
C THR A 56 -9.21 -4.18 -11.71
N GLU A 57 -8.95 -3.79 -12.96
CA GLU A 57 -9.96 -3.16 -13.82
C GLU A 57 -11.08 -4.14 -14.21
N PHE A 58 -10.76 -5.39 -14.51
CA PHE A 58 -11.76 -6.42 -14.81
C PHE A 58 -12.60 -6.78 -13.58
N GLN A 59 -11.99 -6.98 -12.42
CA GLN A 59 -12.69 -7.26 -11.17
C GLN A 59 -13.66 -6.14 -10.79
N THR A 60 -13.26 -4.87 -10.96
CA THR A 60 -14.14 -3.72 -10.68
C THR A 60 -15.29 -3.61 -11.68
N ARG A 61 -15.04 -3.75 -12.99
CA ARG A 61 -16.10 -3.73 -14.04
C ARG A 61 -17.07 -4.91 -13.91
N ALA A 62 -16.56 -6.13 -13.69
CA ALA A 62 -17.38 -7.33 -13.53
C ALA A 62 -18.26 -7.26 -12.28
N ARG A 63 -17.73 -6.75 -11.16
CA ARG A 63 -18.50 -6.57 -9.91
C ARG A 63 -19.64 -5.58 -10.07
N GLN A 64 -19.46 -4.50 -10.83
CA GLN A 64 -20.54 -3.56 -11.14
C GLN A 64 -21.66 -4.24 -11.94
N GLN A 65 -21.31 -5.01 -12.98
CA GLN A 65 -22.29 -5.77 -13.78
C GLN A 65 -23.02 -6.85 -12.98
N GLN A 66 -22.33 -7.51 -12.04
CA GLN A 66 -22.95 -8.50 -11.13
C GLN A 66 -23.97 -7.85 -10.19
N LEU A 67 -23.65 -6.70 -9.59
CA LEU A 67 -24.58 -5.96 -8.73
C LEU A 67 -25.81 -5.45 -9.49
N VAL A 68 -25.63 -4.96 -10.73
CA VAL A 68 -26.76 -4.58 -11.60
C VAL A 68 -27.63 -5.80 -11.89
N ARG A 69 -27.05 -6.93 -12.30
CA ARG A 69 -27.83 -8.15 -12.59
C ARG A 69 -28.55 -8.72 -11.36
N TRP A 70 -27.93 -8.70 -10.18
CA TRP A 70 -28.61 -9.14 -8.95
C TRP A 70 -29.76 -8.19 -8.58
N ASN A 71 -29.58 -6.88 -8.77
CA ASN A 71 -30.66 -5.92 -8.60
C ASN A 71 -31.82 -6.21 -9.58
N GLU A 72 -31.53 -6.37 -10.87
CA GLU A 72 -32.53 -6.67 -11.91
C GLU A 72 -33.28 -7.99 -11.70
N VAL A 73 -32.59 -9.06 -11.25
CA VAL A 73 -33.16 -10.41 -11.17
C VAL A 73 -33.91 -10.67 -9.87
N GLU A 74 -33.44 -10.14 -8.73
CA GLU A 74 -33.91 -10.58 -7.41
C GLU A 74 -34.49 -9.46 -6.52
N PHE A 75 -34.03 -8.20 -6.68
CA PHE A 75 -34.38 -7.13 -5.73
C PHE A 75 -35.27 -6.02 -6.29
N GLY A 76 -35.17 -5.68 -7.57
CA GLY A 76 -35.97 -4.62 -8.21
C GLY A 76 -35.78 -3.22 -7.59
N TYR A 77 -34.66 -2.96 -6.92
CA TYR A 77 -34.38 -1.70 -6.24
C TYR A 77 -34.15 -0.56 -7.23
N VAL A 78 -35.15 0.32 -7.32
CA VAL A 78 -35.06 1.62 -8.00
C VAL A 78 -34.68 2.68 -6.97
N ALA A 79 -33.73 3.56 -7.33
CA ALA A 79 -33.35 4.68 -6.47
C ALA A 79 -34.56 5.62 -6.26
N PRO A 80 -34.86 6.03 -5.02
CA PRO A 80 -35.98 6.93 -4.74
C PRO A 80 -35.81 8.27 -5.47
N LYS A 81 -36.91 8.79 -6.01
CA LYS A 81 -36.92 10.04 -6.77
C LYS A 81 -36.81 11.23 -5.81
N ALA A 82 -36.20 12.33 -6.25
CA ALA A 82 -36.11 13.56 -5.43
C ALA A 82 -37.47 14.01 -4.86
N SER A 83 -38.54 13.87 -5.63
CA SER A 83 -39.93 14.16 -5.22
C SER A 83 -40.52 13.24 -4.15
N GLN A 84 -39.79 12.23 -3.67
CA GLN A 84 -40.18 11.34 -2.56
C GLN A 84 -39.48 11.74 -1.25
N PHE A 85 -38.52 12.67 -1.30
CA PHE A 85 -37.88 13.25 -0.13
C PHE A 85 -38.60 14.54 0.27
N LEU A 86 -38.54 14.87 1.55
CA LEU A 86 -38.97 16.17 2.07
C LEU A 86 -37.75 17.07 2.25
N ASP A 87 -37.83 18.29 1.75
CA ASP A 87 -36.70 19.23 1.68
C ASP A 87 -36.33 19.87 3.03
N GLY A 88 -37.15 19.70 4.08
CA GLY A 88 -36.84 20.33 5.36
C GLY A 88 -37.72 19.94 6.54
N GLN A 89 -37.25 20.32 7.73
CA GLN A 89 -37.87 20.03 9.02
C GLN A 89 -39.32 20.55 9.13
N ALA A 90 -39.65 21.67 8.47
CA ALA A 90 -41.01 22.20 8.43
C ALA A 90 -41.98 21.28 7.68
N GLN A 91 -41.59 20.77 6.49
CA GLN A 91 -42.39 19.78 5.76
C GLN A 91 -42.53 18.49 6.55
N LEU A 92 -41.46 18.06 7.24
CA LEU A 92 -41.49 16.86 8.09
C LEU A 92 -42.39 17.03 9.33
N ALA A 93 -42.46 18.23 9.92
CA ALA A 93 -43.35 18.54 11.03
C ALA A 93 -44.84 18.71 10.63
N MET A 94 -45.11 18.85 9.32
CA MET A 94 -46.45 18.83 8.74
C MET A 94 -46.86 17.42 8.31
N LEU A 95 -45.91 16.56 7.89
CA LEU A 95 -46.18 15.17 7.53
C LEU A 95 -46.63 14.36 8.76
N GLY A 96 -47.93 14.11 8.85
CA GLY A 96 -48.55 13.30 9.93
C GLY A 96 -49.41 14.09 10.90
N LYS A 97 -49.48 15.43 10.78
CA LYS A 97 -50.58 16.20 11.40
C LYS A 97 -51.80 16.17 10.47
N PRO A 98 -53.02 15.89 10.95
CA PRO A 98 -54.20 16.13 10.15
C PRO A 98 -54.24 17.62 9.81
N VAL A 99 -54.38 17.94 8.53
CA VAL A 99 -54.68 19.31 8.10
C VAL A 99 -56.16 19.54 8.40
N ASP A 100 -56.46 19.91 9.64
CA ASP A 100 -57.64 20.70 9.89
C ASP A 100 -57.49 21.97 9.06
N ILE A 101 -58.35 22.12 8.07
CA ILE A 101 -58.55 23.40 7.38
C ILE A 101 -59.25 24.28 8.42
N ILE A 102 -58.44 24.95 9.25
CA ILE A 102 -58.92 25.87 10.27
C ILE A 102 -59.61 27.01 9.55
N GLU A 103 -60.94 26.95 9.53
CA GLU A 103 -61.81 27.97 8.96
C GLU A 103 -61.60 29.29 9.70
N SER A 104 -60.83 30.19 9.09
CA SER A 104 -60.67 31.60 9.46
C SER A 104 -60.57 31.92 10.96
N ALA A 105 -59.61 31.32 11.67
CA ALA A 105 -59.23 31.84 12.98
C ALA A 105 -58.53 33.21 12.82
N PRO A 106 -59.02 34.30 13.42
CA PRO A 106 -58.48 35.64 13.18
C PRO A 106 -57.05 35.80 13.73
N ILE A 107 -56.16 36.34 12.89
CA ILE A 107 -54.76 36.62 13.24
C ILE A 107 -54.72 37.67 14.35
N ARG A 108 -54.36 37.27 15.57
CA ARG A 108 -54.08 38.19 16.67
C ARG A 108 -52.61 38.59 16.64
N MET A 109 -52.36 39.80 16.14
CA MET A 109 -51.10 40.52 16.36
C MET A 109 -50.96 40.80 17.87
N ALA A 110 -49.79 40.56 18.44
CA ALA A 110 -49.45 41.06 19.76
C ALA A 110 -48.92 42.49 19.63
N ASP A 111 -49.72 43.47 20.04
CA ASP A 111 -49.25 44.84 20.23
C ASP A 111 -48.42 44.92 21.53
N ALA A 112 -47.33 45.67 21.50
CA ALA A 112 -46.36 45.75 22.58
C ALA A 112 -46.69 46.93 23.52
N ALA A 113 -47.78 46.79 24.27
CA ALA A 113 -48.22 47.77 25.26
C ALA A 113 -48.14 47.21 26.69
N GLU A 114 -47.06 47.60 27.38
CA GLU A 114 -46.98 47.88 28.83
C GLU A 114 -47.56 46.84 29.83
N VAL A 115 -46.64 46.09 30.48
CA VAL A 115 -46.92 45.40 31.75
C VAL A 115 -45.87 45.81 32.79
N VAL A 116 -46.33 46.51 33.82
CA VAL A 116 -45.61 46.96 35.03
C VAL A 116 -46.62 46.83 36.17
N ALA A 117 -46.38 46.24 37.35
CA ALA A 117 -45.40 45.26 37.84
C ALA A 117 -46.20 44.29 38.78
N GLU A 118 -45.69 43.37 39.61
CA GLU A 118 -44.34 43.00 40.09
C GLU A 118 -44.40 41.51 40.53
N GLY A 119 -43.29 40.78 40.59
CA GLY A 119 -43.31 39.36 40.97
C GLY A 119 -42.06 38.55 40.63
N GLU A 120 -41.09 38.60 41.54
CA GLU A 120 -39.77 37.98 41.50
C GLU A 120 -39.77 36.43 41.38
N GLU A 121 -39.36 35.87 40.24
CA GLU A 121 -38.52 34.65 40.18
C GLU A 121 -37.78 34.57 38.82
N ALA A 122 -36.45 34.54 38.83
CA ALA A 122 -35.63 34.65 37.62
C ALA A 122 -35.27 33.28 37.01
N PRO A 123 -35.62 32.99 35.74
CA PRO A 123 -35.16 31.80 35.06
C PRO A 123 -33.66 31.90 34.69
N ALA A 124 -32.92 30.81 34.93
CA ALA A 124 -31.46 30.79 34.80
C ALA A 124 -30.96 31.04 33.35
N PRO A 125 -29.80 31.71 33.16
CA PRO A 125 -29.27 32.01 31.84
C PRO A 125 -28.75 30.75 31.12
N VAL A 126 -29.29 30.48 29.94
CA VAL A 126 -28.80 29.46 29.02
C VAL A 126 -27.42 29.89 28.47
N ARG A 127 -26.39 29.07 28.71
CA ARG A 127 -25.05 29.30 28.14
C ARG A 127 -25.05 29.03 26.64
N MET A 128 -25.05 30.10 25.85
CA MET A 128 -24.71 30.03 24.43
C MET A 128 -23.19 29.92 24.28
N ALA A 129 -22.70 28.76 23.84
CA ALA A 129 -21.30 28.58 23.47
C ALA A 129 -21.03 29.17 22.08
N SER A 130 -20.95 30.50 21.98
CA SER A 130 -20.41 31.16 20.80
C SER A 130 -18.90 30.91 20.72
N ALA A 131 -18.43 30.44 19.57
CA ALA A 131 -17.01 30.28 19.30
C ALA A 131 -16.36 31.65 19.08
N GLU A 132 -15.76 32.22 20.13
CA GLU A 132 -14.96 33.44 20.03
C GLU A 132 -13.50 33.10 19.68
N VAL A 133 -12.99 33.76 18.65
CA VAL A 133 -11.62 33.57 18.15
C VAL A 133 -10.64 34.25 19.12
N ALA A 134 -10.09 33.46 20.04
CA ALA A 134 -9.10 33.95 21.00
C ALA A 134 -7.77 34.33 20.31
N GLY A 135 -7.38 35.60 20.46
CA GLY A 135 -6.04 36.09 20.11
C GLY A 135 -4.93 35.48 20.99
N PRO A 136 -3.65 35.75 20.67
CA PRO A 136 -2.53 35.00 21.22
C PRO A 136 -2.32 35.21 22.73
N VAL A 137 -2.51 34.15 23.50
CA VAL A 137 -2.20 34.10 24.93
C VAL A 137 -0.68 34.12 25.13
N LYS A 138 -0.17 35.13 25.85
CA LYS A 138 1.23 35.16 26.30
C LYS A 138 1.48 34.10 27.36
N LEU A 139 2.17 33.03 27.00
CA LEU A 139 2.62 32.01 27.94
C LEU A 139 3.79 32.57 28.79
N LYS A 140 3.65 32.54 30.13
CA LYS A 140 4.74 32.85 31.06
C LYS A 140 5.25 31.55 31.67
N GLY A 141 6.47 31.15 31.32
CA GLY A 141 7.15 29.97 31.84
C GLY A 141 8.58 29.89 31.32
N ASP A 142 9.53 29.58 32.20
CA ASP A 142 10.97 29.68 31.93
C ASP A 142 11.48 28.53 31.01
N PRO A 143 12.27 28.83 29.96
CA PRO A 143 12.60 27.87 28.91
C PRO A 143 13.90 27.09 29.19
N GLU A 144 13.88 26.12 30.10
CA GLU A 144 15.06 25.23 30.28
C GLU A 144 14.78 23.72 30.43
N LYS A 145 13.52 23.27 30.52
CA LYS A 145 13.21 21.83 30.73
C LYS A 145 12.04 21.30 29.88
N ALA A 146 12.15 21.42 28.56
CA ALA A 146 11.33 20.67 27.61
C ALA A 146 12.16 19.54 26.97
N LYS A 147 12.07 18.31 27.50
CA LYS A 147 12.57 17.13 26.81
C LYS A 147 11.55 16.69 25.75
N ALA A 148 12.04 16.28 24.59
CA ALA A 148 11.20 15.99 23.43
C ALA A 148 10.47 14.65 23.57
N ASP A 149 9.14 14.69 23.54
CA ASP A 149 8.29 13.52 23.33
C ASP A 149 7.79 13.42 21.89
N LEU A 150 7.63 12.17 21.46
CA LEU A 150 7.51 11.71 20.08
C LEU A 150 6.41 12.36 19.22
N PRO A 151 6.62 12.52 17.90
CA PRO A 151 5.56 12.98 16.99
C PRO A 151 4.46 11.93 16.84
N VAL A 152 3.21 12.37 17.05
CA VAL A 152 1.99 11.61 16.76
C VAL A 152 1.98 11.19 15.29
N ARG A 153 1.95 9.87 15.03
CA ARG A 153 1.73 9.34 13.69
C ARG A 153 0.27 9.48 13.31
N LEU A 154 -0.05 10.52 12.55
CA LEU A 154 -1.23 10.52 11.70
C LEU A 154 -1.20 9.27 10.82
N ALA A 155 -2.32 8.55 10.75
CA ALA A 155 -2.40 7.25 10.11
C ALA A 155 -2.03 7.35 8.63
N ALA A 156 -0.88 6.77 8.26
CA ALA A 156 -0.54 6.56 6.86
C ALA A 156 -1.59 5.62 6.24
N ALA A 157 -2.35 6.12 5.28
CA ALA A 157 -3.37 5.36 4.56
C ALA A 157 -2.76 4.03 4.06
N GLU A 158 -3.47 2.94 4.33
CA GLU A 158 -2.91 1.60 4.27
C GLU A 158 -2.68 1.14 2.82
N ALA A 159 -1.47 1.34 2.31
CA ALA A 159 -1.05 0.78 1.03
C ALA A 159 -1.27 -0.75 1.02
N PRO A 160 -1.84 -1.33 -0.05
CA PRO A 160 -2.38 -2.69 -0.02
C PRO A 160 -1.32 -3.71 0.38
N ARG A 161 -1.61 -4.46 1.45
CA ARG A 161 -0.67 -5.36 2.15
C ARG A 161 0.07 -6.35 1.23
N MET A 162 -0.54 -6.75 0.11
CA MET A 162 0.08 -7.62 -0.89
C MET A 162 1.37 -7.01 -1.49
N MET A 163 1.36 -5.72 -1.83
CA MET A 163 2.54 -5.08 -2.44
C MET A 163 3.71 -5.00 -1.45
N ARG A 164 3.39 -4.74 -0.17
CA ARG A 164 4.37 -4.72 0.91
C ARG A 164 4.93 -6.12 1.22
N GLN A 165 4.12 -7.16 1.12
CA GLN A 165 4.57 -8.56 1.25
C GLN A 165 5.43 -9.03 0.08
N LEU A 166 5.18 -8.57 -1.14
CA LEU A 166 6.04 -8.86 -2.29
C LEU A 166 7.42 -8.22 -2.13
N VAL A 167 7.46 -6.90 -1.87
CA VAL A 167 8.72 -6.17 -1.62
C VAL A 167 9.50 -6.75 -0.43
N ALA A 168 8.83 -7.14 0.65
CA ALA A 168 9.50 -7.77 1.80
C ALA A 168 9.99 -9.20 1.54
N ARG A 169 9.35 -9.95 0.63
CA ARG A 169 9.83 -11.29 0.21
C ARG A 169 11.04 -11.18 -0.72
N ASP A 170 11.07 -10.19 -1.60
CA ASP A 170 12.20 -9.99 -2.52
C ASP A 170 13.46 -9.55 -1.77
N THR A 171 13.37 -8.63 -0.80
CA THR A 171 14.52 -8.22 0.04
C THR A 171 15.02 -9.34 0.97
N ALA A 172 14.11 -10.15 1.53
CA ALA A 172 14.50 -11.34 2.30
C ALA A 172 15.16 -12.44 1.45
N ARG A 173 14.77 -12.56 0.17
CA ARG A 173 15.36 -13.52 -0.77
C ARG A 173 16.76 -13.12 -1.23
N GLU A 174 17.04 -11.82 -1.28
CA GLU A 174 18.36 -11.29 -1.61
C GLU A 174 19.36 -11.52 -0.45
N THR A 175 18.95 -11.33 0.80
CA THR A 175 19.79 -11.56 1.99
C THR A 175 19.93 -13.03 2.38
N ALA A 176 18.99 -13.90 2.03
CA ALA A 176 19.06 -15.35 2.30
C ALA A 176 19.97 -16.15 1.33
N LYS A 177 20.58 -15.49 0.34
CA LYS A 177 21.43 -16.12 -0.69
C LYS A 177 22.76 -16.77 -0.20
N PRO A 178 23.37 -16.45 0.97
CA PRO A 178 24.54 -17.20 1.45
C PRO A 178 24.15 -18.55 2.08
N ALA A 179 23.12 -18.61 2.93
CA ALA A 179 22.74 -19.83 3.66
C ALA A 179 22.29 -20.99 2.74
N ALA A 180 21.68 -20.67 1.59
CA ALA A 180 21.26 -21.68 0.61
C ALA A 180 22.44 -22.39 -0.10
N LYS A 181 23.68 -21.89 0.00
CA LYS A 181 24.86 -22.56 -0.54
C LYS A 181 25.39 -23.66 0.39
N GLU A 182 25.39 -23.42 1.69
CA GLU A 182 25.90 -24.38 2.68
C GLU A 182 25.03 -25.64 2.73
N VAL A 183 23.70 -25.49 2.87
CA VAL A 183 22.74 -26.60 2.84
C VAL A 183 22.80 -27.41 1.53
N LYS A 184 23.21 -26.78 0.42
CA LYS A 184 23.38 -27.47 -0.88
C LYS A 184 24.74 -28.18 -1.00
N ALA A 185 25.80 -27.64 -0.40
CA ALA A 185 27.10 -28.31 -0.29
C ALA A 185 27.03 -29.52 0.65
N GLU A 186 26.35 -29.38 1.79
CA GLU A 186 26.13 -30.45 2.77
C GLU A 186 25.23 -31.58 2.21
N ARG A 187 24.19 -31.24 1.45
CA ARG A 187 23.43 -32.23 0.65
C ARG A 187 24.24 -32.89 -0.46
N ALA A 188 25.24 -32.22 -1.04
CA ALA A 188 26.10 -32.83 -2.05
C ALA A 188 27.12 -33.78 -1.39
N ALA A 189 27.69 -33.41 -0.25
CA ALA A 189 28.60 -34.25 0.53
C ALA A 189 27.89 -35.52 1.05
N SER A 190 26.74 -35.37 1.69
CA SER A 190 25.92 -36.51 2.17
C SER A 190 25.27 -37.35 1.05
N PHE A 191 25.25 -36.85 -0.19
CA PHE A 191 24.90 -37.65 -1.37
C PHE A 191 26.11 -38.44 -1.89
N ALA A 192 27.29 -37.84 -1.93
CA ALA A 192 28.53 -38.50 -2.33
C ALA A 192 28.91 -39.66 -1.37
N GLU A 193 28.81 -39.44 -0.06
CA GLU A 193 29.02 -40.47 0.97
C GLU A 193 28.04 -41.66 0.86
N ARG A 194 26.86 -41.43 0.27
CA ARG A 194 25.81 -42.44 0.07
C ARG A 194 25.86 -43.11 -1.31
N PHE A 195 26.74 -42.64 -2.19
CA PHE A 195 26.99 -43.16 -3.54
C PHE A 195 28.48 -43.51 -3.68
N ASP A 196 29.03 -44.23 -2.70
CA ASP A 196 30.36 -44.84 -2.83
C ASP A 196 30.28 -46.05 -3.79
N ILE A 197 30.62 -45.79 -5.05
CA ILE A 197 30.47 -46.74 -6.16
C ILE A 197 31.44 -47.93 -6.05
N ASP A 198 32.54 -47.80 -5.29
CA ASP A 198 33.54 -48.87 -5.15
C ASP A 198 32.99 -50.12 -4.43
N SER A 199 31.97 -49.95 -3.57
CA SER A 199 31.26 -51.07 -2.94
C SER A 199 30.55 -52.00 -3.94
N VAL A 200 30.20 -51.51 -5.13
CA VAL A 200 29.40 -52.28 -6.12
C VAL A 200 30.30 -52.98 -7.16
N ILE A 201 31.58 -52.62 -7.23
CA ILE A 201 32.53 -53.13 -8.24
C ILE A 201 33.50 -54.18 -7.65
N GLY A 202 33.66 -54.24 -6.32
CA GLY A 202 34.59 -55.16 -5.64
C GLY A 202 34.19 -56.65 -5.59
N GLU A 203 32.91 -57.01 -5.70
CA GLU A 203 32.43 -58.35 -5.34
C GLU A 203 32.27 -59.35 -6.52
N LYS A 204 33.19 -59.30 -7.50
CA LYS A 204 33.32 -60.35 -8.54
C LYS A 204 34.76 -60.61 -9.00
N ARG A 205 35.55 -61.30 -8.16
CA ARG A 205 36.62 -62.22 -8.60
C ARG A 205 36.72 -63.40 -7.63
#